data_AF-A0AAN6X509-F1
#
_entry.id   AF-A0AAN6X509-F1
#
_cell.length_a   1.000
_cell.length_b   1.000
_cell.length_c   1.000
_cell.angle_alpha   90.00
_cell.angle_beta   90.00
_cell.angle_gamma   90.00
#
_symmetry.space_group_name_H-M   'P 1'
#
loop_
_entity.id
_entity.type
_entity.pdbx_description
1 polymer ?
#
loop_
_entity_poly.entity_id
_entity_poly.type
_entity_poly.pdbx_seq_one_letter_code
_entity_poly.pdbx_strand_id
1 'polypeptide(L)'
;FGRRNRKSEPTTTSKASVGASILQPRPSDRGGGPLSSLGGPPEPSLDLYLLDGTGDSEITSEMTALGYLIKDHVENNYHLGPIRHNALAIKGTLGGLGLDGQTQSQIETLSLDPRTRHAAIRRLLSRVIFSALDLHQVEGISLLPPSIVAFAKALPPSKKSENARSPTARAFDTWRRLSVFLLHENSQERTPLAPPSSIVVQIKYLQHALDKFLGHFVHEDRRARTDQAQNMESVIRECTALGYLVFSHPCKWRYLFEVESKSSSGVMVVMPGLERLISRKGEPFDTPQVVAKPITVN
;
A
#
# COMPACT_ATOMS: atom_id res chain seq x y z
N PHE A 1 63.16 2.53 -44.88
CA PHE A 1 62.72 3.34 -46.04
C PHE A 1 61.56 4.20 -45.56
N GLY A 2 61.76 5.45 -45.15
CA GLY A 2 62.13 6.60 -46.00
C GLY A 2 60.86 7.43 -46.19
N ARG A 3 60.62 8.43 -45.32
CA ARG A 3 60.78 9.87 -45.62
C ARG A 3 59.70 10.38 -46.59
N ARG A 4 59.00 11.51 -46.38
CA ARG A 4 59.13 12.62 -45.43
C ARG A 4 58.02 13.63 -45.76
N ASN A 5 57.50 14.30 -44.72
CA ASN A 5 57.37 15.76 -44.58
C ASN A 5 56.61 16.57 -45.65
N ARG A 6 55.90 17.67 -45.35
CA ARG A 6 55.82 18.58 -44.19
C ARG A 6 54.78 19.64 -44.59
N LYS A 7 54.02 20.24 -43.66
CA LYS A 7 54.21 21.60 -43.08
C LYS A 7 52.86 22.33 -43.26
N SER A 8 52.33 23.18 -42.39
CA SER A 8 52.85 23.83 -41.16
C SER A 8 51.69 24.54 -40.45
N GLU A 9 51.76 24.59 -39.12
CA GLU A 9 51.05 25.48 -38.18
C GLU A 9 51.52 26.96 -38.32
N PRO A 10 50.97 27.93 -37.56
CA PRO A 10 51.39 28.15 -36.15
C PRO A 10 50.21 28.42 -35.16
N THR A 11 50.17 27.87 -33.94
CA THR A 11 50.88 28.22 -32.69
C THR A 11 50.56 29.60 -32.10
N THR A 12 49.97 29.65 -30.89
CA THR A 12 50.59 30.29 -29.70
C THR A 12 49.89 29.89 -28.39
N THR A 13 50.72 29.33 -27.51
CA THR A 13 50.65 29.08 -26.07
C THR A 13 50.39 30.30 -25.20
N SER A 14 49.78 30.11 -24.01
CA SER A 14 50.45 30.47 -22.73
C SER A 14 49.74 29.85 -21.50
N LYS A 15 50.56 29.32 -20.59
CA LYS A 15 50.23 28.90 -19.21
C LYS A 15 50.59 30.05 -18.26
N ALA A 16 49.74 30.31 -17.24
CA ALA A 16 50.08 30.71 -15.85
C ALA A 16 48.75 31.10 -15.17
N SER A 17 48.27 30.40 -14.15
CA SER A 17 48.66 30.48 -12.73
C SER A 17 48.33 31.82 -12.06
N VAL A 18 47.79 31.70 -10.84
CA VAL A 18 47.62 32.69 -9.76
C VAL A 18 46.29 33.45 -9.74
N GLY A 19 45.50 33.21 -8.69
CA GLY A 19 44.33 34.01 -8.34
C GLY A 19 43.36 33.36 -7.37
N ALA A 20 43.84 32.91 -6.21
CA ALA A 20 42.96 32.56 -5.09
C ALA A 20 42.29 33.85 -4.57
N SER A 21 40.98 34.00 -4.79
CA SER A 21 40.19 35.03 -4.10
C SER A 21 39.47 34.40 -2.92
N ILE A 22 40.19 34.47 -1.80
CA ILE A 22 39.71 34.44 -0.44
C ILE A 22 38.64 35.53 -0.29
N LEU A 23 37.38 35.14 -0.10
CA LEU A 23 36.36 36.04 0.45
C LEU A 23 36.38 35.87 1.98
N GLN A 24 37.21 36.68 2.64
CA GLN A 24 37.08 36.92 4.07
C GLN A 24 36.05 38.03 4.34
N PRO A 25 35.33 37.97 5.49
CA PRO A 25 34.21 38.84 5.82
C PRO A 25 34.64 40.08 6.62
N ARG A 26 33.88 41.19 6.54
CA ARG A 26 33.69 42.21 7.60
C ARG A 26 32.86 43.41 7.08
N PRO A 27 32.26 44.26 7.95
CA PRO A 27 32.26 44.23 9.41
C PRO A 27 30.85 44.17 10.04
N SER A 28 30.89 43.83 11.33
CA SER A 28 29.83 43.92 12.32
C SER A 28 29.26 45.33 12.46
N ASP A 29 27.94 45.45 12.34
CA ASP A 29 27.16 46.52 12.98
C ASP A 29 26.30 45.91 14.08
N ARG A 30 26.67 46.24 15.32
CA ARG A 30 25.88 46.00 16.54
C ARG A 30 25.04 47.24 16.80
N GLY A 31 23.74 47.06 16.83
CA GLY A 31 22.74 47.99 17.36
C GLY A 31 21.38 47.55 16.81
N GLY A 32 20.47 46.91 17.54
CA GLY A 32 20.08 47.19 18.91
C GLY A 32 18.64 47.68 18.88
N GLY A 33 17.69 46.76 18.70
CA GLY A 33 16.26 47.02 18.79
C GLY A 33 15.47 45.75 18.46
N PRO A 34 14.63 45.23 19.37
CA PRO A 34 13.78 44.10 19.05
C PRO A 34 12.75 44.58 18.03
N LEU A 35 12.79 44.02 16.82
CA LEU A 35 11.59 43.95 15.99
C LEU A 35 10.62 43.05 16.75
N SER A 36 9.83 43.68 17.61
CA SER A 36 8.59 43.12 18.13
C SER A 36 7.88 42.47 16.94
N SER A 37 7.77 41.15 16.97
CA SER A 37 6.97 40.42 16.02
C SER A 37 5.57 41.03 16.08
N LEU A 38 5.19 41.77 15.04
CA LEU A 38 3.81 42.13 14.79
C LEU A 38 3.06 40.80 14.74
N GLY A 39 2.37 40.49 15.84
CA GLY A 39 1.53 39.33 15.98
C GLY A 39 0.38 39.45 15.01
N GLY A 40 0.60 38.99 13.78
CA GLY A 40 -0.48 38.52 12.94
C GLY A 40 -1.23 37.42 13.70
N PRO A 41 -2.52 37.21 13.41
CA PRO A 41 -3.24 36.08 13.96
C PRO A 41 -2.40 34.81 13.72
N PRO A 42 -2.25 33.91 14.71
CA PRO A 42 -1.48 32.69 14.53
C PRO A 42 -2.01 31.98 13.29
N GLU A 43 -1.12 31.74 12.33
CA GLU A 43 -1.46 30.97 11.13
C GLU A 43 -2.18 29.69 11.56
N PRO A 44 -3.40 29.44 11.05
CA PRO A 44 -4.16 28.28 11.47
C PRO A 44 -3.37 27.03 11.11
N SER A 45 -3.21 26.12 12.08
CA SER A 45 -2.49 24.87 11.85
C SER A 45 -3.12 24.12 10.67
N LEU A 46 -2.31 23.62 9.75
CA LEU A 46 -2.75 22.78 8.64
C LEU A 46 -3.59 21.59 9.11
N ASP A 47 -3.34 21.09 10.32
CA ASP A 47 -4.10 19.98 10.91
C ASP A 47 -5.61 20.29 11.05
N LEU A 48 -6.02 21.57 11.09
CA LEU A 48 -7.43 21.98 11.12
C LEU A 48 -8.17 21.73 9.80
N TYR A 49 -7.43 21.66 8.69
CA TYR A 49 -8.00 21.51 7.34
C TYR A 49 -7.91 20.09 6.82
N LEU A 50 -7.09 19.25 7.43
CA LEU A 50 -6.96 17.85 7.02
C LEU A 50 -8.28 17.09 7.21
N LEU A 51 -8.44 16.04 6.41
CA LEU A 51 -9.63 15.19 6.39
C LEU A 51 -9.85 14.55 7.76
N ASP A 52 -11.12 14.46 8.13
CA ASP A 52 -11.54 13.73 9.30
C ASP A 52 -11.44 12.22 9.04
N GLY A 53 -10.97 11.51 10.04
CA GLY A 53 -10.96 10.06 10.03
C GLY A 53 -12.32 9.52 10.42
N THR A 54 -12.78 8.53 9.65
CA THR A 54 -13.90 7.66 10.02
C THR A 54 -13.70 7.05 11.42
N GLY A 55 -14.81 6.84 12.14
CA GLY A 55 -14.76 6.28 13.50
C GLY A 55 -14.31 4.82 13.54
N ASP A 56 -13.65 4.43 14.63
CA ASP A 56 -13.14 3.06 14.84
C ASP A 56 -14.26 2.00 14.74
N SER A 57 -15.47 2.32 15.23
CA SER A 57 -16.63 1.41 15.16
C SER A 57 -17.11 1.17 13.73
N GLU A 58 -17.09 2.20 12.89
CA GLU A 58 -17.50 2.12 11.49
C GLU A 58 -16.46 1.34 10.68
N ILE A 59 -15.15 1.63 10.87
CA ILE A 59 -14.07 0.83 10.29
C ILE A 59 -14.20 -0.65 10.67
N THR A 60 -14.50 -0.94 11.94
CA THR A 60 -14.68 -2.31 12.43
C THR A 60 -15.90 -2.98 11.81
N SER A 61 -17.01 -2.24 11.68
CA SER A 61 -18.23 -2.72 11.02
C SER A 61 -17.97 -3.07 9.56
N GLU A 62 -17.32 -2.17 8.81
CA GLU A 62 -16.98 -2.38 7.40
C GLU A 62 -16.01 -3.55 7.20
N MET A 63 -14.96 -3.65 8.01
CA MET A 63 -14.04 -4.81 8.01
C MET A 63 -14.81 -6.12 8.23
N THR A 64 -15.77 -6.13 9.16
CA THR A 64 -16.60 -7.31 9.44
C THR A 64 -17.52 -7.65 8.27
N ALA A 65 -18.19 -6.64 7.70
CA ALA A 65 -19.07 -6.79 6.54
C ALA A 65 -18.31 -7.36 5.32
N LEU A 66 -17.12 -6.85 5.03
CA LEU A 66 -16.26 -7.36 3.96
C LEU A 66 -15.78 -8.79 4.24
N GLY A 67 -15.54 -9.14 5.51
CA GLY A 67 -15.23 -10.52 5.90
C GLY A 67 -16.37 -11.50 5.56
N TYR A 68 -17.62 -11.08 5.72
CA TYR A 68 -18.80 -11.84 5.28
C TYR A 68 -18.96 -11.84 3.76
N LEU A 69 -18.77 -10.70 3.10
CA LEU A 69 -18.83 -10.60 1.65
C LEU A 69 -17.83 -11.54 0.96
N ILE A 70 -16.58 -11.61 1.45
CA ILE A 70 -15.56 -12.53 0.94
C ILE A 70 -15.96 -13.98 1.22
N LYS A 71 -16.51 -14.28 2.40
CA LYS A 71 -17.00 -15.63 2.73
C LYS A 71 -18.09 -16.07 1.75
N ASP A 72 -19.11 -15.23 1.56
CA ASP A 72 -20.24 -15.53 0.69
C ASP A 72 -19.82 -15.63 -0.77
N HIS A 73 -18.91 -14.77 -1.24
CA HIS A 73 -18.30 -14.92 -2.57
C HIS A 73 -17.63 -16.28 -2.70
N VAL A 74 -16.87 -16.72 -1.70
CA VAL A 74 -16.13 -17.98 -1.81
C VAL A 74 -17.05 -19.20 -1.80
N GLU A 75 -18.03 -19.22 -0.90
CA GLU A 75 -18.95 -20.34 -0.73
C GLU A 75 -19.87 -20.51 -1.94
N ASN A 76 -20.24 -19.42 -2.63
CA ASN A 76 -21.17 -19.45 -3.76
C ASN A 76 -20.50 -19.62 -5.13
N ASN A 77 -19.19 -19.35 -5.26
CA ASN A 77 -18.52 -19.31 -6.58
C ASN A 77 -17.42 -20.36 -6.77
N TYR A 78 -16.98 -21.05 -5.71
CA TYR A 78 -15.94 -22.08 -5.81
C TYR A 78 -16.40 -23.43 -5.29
N HIS A 79 -16.17 -24.48 -6.07
CA HIS A 79 -16.63 -25.82 -5.76
C HIS A 79 -15.70 -26.57 -4.80
N LEU A 80 -16.29 -27.48 -4.02
CA LEU A 80 -15.57 -28.45 -3.21
C LEU A 80 -15.32 -29.80 -3.93
N GLY A 81 -15.81 -29.94 -5.17
CA GLY A 81 -15.60 -31.14 -5.99
C GLY A 81 -14.13 -31.40 -6.36
N PRO A 82 -13.83 -32.59 -6.93
CA PRO A 82 -12.49 -32.94 -7.40
C PRO A 82 -11.96 -31.94 -8.45
N ILE A 83 -10.67 -31.63 -8.37
CA ILE A 83 -10.00 -30.76 -9.33
C ILE A 83 -9.56 -31.62 -10.52
N ARG A 84 -9.98 -31.22 -11.73
CA ARG A 84 -9.69 -31.97 -12.97
C ARG A 84 -8.24 -31.82 -13.45
N HIS A 85 -7.55 -30.76 -13.02
CA HIS A 85 -6.16 -30.48 -13.36
C HIS A 85 -5.20 -30.98 -12.26
N ASN A 86 -4.07 -31.55 -12.66
CA ASN A 86 -3.04 -32.05 -11.75
C ASN A 86 -2.51 -30.90 -10.85
N ALA A 87 -2.09 -31.20 -9.62
CA ALA A 87 -1.46 -30.23 -8.69
C ALA A 87 -0.30 -29.45 -9.32
N LEU A 88 0.38 -30.05 -10.31
CA LEU A 88 1.42 -29.39 -11.12
C LEU A 88 0.91 -28.19 -11.94
N ALA A 89 -0.36 -28.18 -12.35
CA ALA A 89 -0.95 -27.07 -13.11
C ALA A 89 -1.28 -25.85 -12.22
N ILE A 90 -1.50 -26.08 -10.93
CA ILE A 90 -1.79 -25.03 -9.94
C ILE A 90 -0.49 -24.39 -9.44
N LYS A 91 0.59 -25.18 -9.34
CA LYS A 91 1.87 -24.73 -8.80
C LYS A 91 2.42 -23.53 -9.56
N GLY A 92 2.73 -22.46 -8.83
CA GLY A 92 3.33 -21.24 -9.39
C GLY A 92 2.35 -20.28 -10.05
N THR A 93 1.05 -20.60 -10.09
CA THR A 93 0.01 -19.66 -10.60
C THR A 93 -0.23 -18.47 -9.68
N LEU A 94 0.20 -18.56 -8.41
CA LEU A 94 0.20 -17.45 -7.45
C LEU A 94 1.36 -16.45 -7.66
N GLY A 95 2.26 -16.72 -8.61
CA GLY A 95 3.38 -15.84 -8.93
C GLY A 95 2.93 -14.43 -9.31
N GLY A 96 3.61 -13.41 -8.77
CA GLY A 96 3.33 -12.00 -9.06
C GLY A 96 2.20 -11.37 -8.22
N LEU A 97 1.60 -12.10 -7.28
CA LEU A 97 0.58 -11.58 -6.36
C LEU A 97 1.16 -10.95 -5.07
N GLY A 98 2.48 -10.75 -4.98
CA GLY A 98 3.13 -10.15 -3.79
C GLY A 98 3.12 -11.04 -2.54
N LEU A 99 2.90 -12.34 -2.70
CA LEU A 99 2.93 -13.32 -1.61
C LEU A 99 4.35 -13.86 -1.41
N ASP A 100 4.76 -14.06 -0.16
CA ASP A 100 6.00 -14.79 0.15
C ASP A 100 5.86 -16.30 -0.18
N GLY A 101 6.99 -16.99 -0.35
CA GLY A 101 7.01 -18.39 -0.78
C GLY A 101 6.33 -19.35 0.20
N GLN A 102 6.36 -19.05 1.50
CA GLN A 102 5.69 -19.88 2.51
C GLN A 102 4.17 -19.75 2.39
N THR A 103 3.67 -18.51 2.29
CA THR A 103 2.25 -18.21 2.12
C THR A 103 1.71 -18.82 0.83
N GLN A 104 2.46 -18.71 -0.28
CA GLN A 104 2.09 -19.37 -1.55
C GLN A 104 1.96 -20.88 -1.38
N SER A 105 2.98 -21.53 -0.81
CA SER A 105 2.98 -22.99 -0.62
C SER A 105 1.84 -23.47 0.29
N GLN A 106 1.51 -22.70 1.34
CA GLN A 106 0.39 -23.01 2.23
C GLN A 106 -0.96 -22.89 1.51
N ILE A 107 -1.20 -21.81 0.77
CA ILE A 107 -2.44 -21.60 0.01
C ILE A 107 -2.60 -22.68 -1.06
N GLU A 108 -1.55 -22.99 -1.82
CA GLU A 108 -1.57 -24.07 -2.81
C GLU A 108 -1.97 -25.40 -2.15
N THR A 109 -1.32 -25.79 -1.06
CA THR A 109 -1.59 -27.06 -0.36
C THR A 109 -3.01 -27.12 0.20
N LEU A 110 -3.43 -26.09 0.94
CA LEU A 110 -4.74 -26.04 1.60
C LEU A 110 -5.91 -25.89 0.60
N SER A 111 -5.66 -25.32 -0.58
CA SER A 111 -6.68 -25.20 -1.62
C SER A 111 -7.02 -26.55 -2.28
N LEU A 112 -6.08 -27.51 -2.27
CA LEU A 112 -6.30 -28.82 -2.87
C LEU A 112 -7.23 -29.70 -2.03
N ASP A 113 -7.15 -29.62 -0.69
CA ASP A 113 -8.06 -30.36 0.22
C ASP A 113 -9.44 -29.68 0.27
N PRO A 114 -10.52 -30.36 -0.14
CA PRO A 114 -11.89 -29.81 -0.07
C PRO A 114 -12.29 -29.28 1.30
N ARG A 115 -11.75 -29.82 2.39
CA ARG A 115 -12.10 -29.41 3.77
C ARG A 115 -11.52 -28.04 4.13
N THR A 116 -10.38 -27.68 3.54
CA THR A 116 -9.68 -26.42 3.82
C THR A 116 -9.76 -25.43 2.66
N ARG A 117 -10.29 -25.85 1.50
CA ARG A 117 -10.26 -25.07 0.26
C ARG A 117 -10.88 -23.69 0.38
N HIS A 118 -12.12 -23.60 0.85
CA HIS A 118 -12.79 -22.30 1.00
C HIS A 118 -12.03 -21.38 1.96
N ALA A 119 -11.53 -21.93 3.05
CA ALA A 119 -10.72 -21.19 4.00
C ALA A 119 -9.42 -20.67 3.37
N ALA A 120 -8.74 -21.50 2.56
CA ALA A 120 -7.53 -21.12 1.83
C ALA A 120 -7.80 -20.03 0.78
N ILE A 121 -8.90 -20.13 0.04
CA ILE A 121 -9.32 -19.12 -0.94
C ILE A 121 -9.65 -17.80 -0.24
N ARG A 122 -10.37 -17.83 0.88
CA ARG A 122 -10.64 -16.62 1.68
C ARG A 122 -9.35 -15.95 2.15
N ARG A 123 -8.39 -16.73 2.65
CA ARG A 123 -7.05 -16.22 3.01
C ARG A 123 -6.34 -15.60 1.82
N LEU A 124 -6.35 -16.25 0.66
CA LEU A 124 -5.73 -15.72 -0.56
C LEU A 124 -6.33 -14.36 -0.94
N LEU A 125 -7.66 -14.28 -1.05
CA LEU A 125 -8.37 -13.07 -1.45
C LEU A 125 -8.07 -11.93 -0.47
N SER A 126 -8.25 -12.17 0.81
CA SER A 126 -7.99 -11.18 1.84
C SER A 126 -6.52 -10.76 1.87
N ARG A 127 -5.57 -11.69 1.79
CA ARG A 127 -4.14 -11.35 1.77
C ARG A 127 -3.79 -10.46 0.58
N VAL A 128 -4.18 -10.87 -0.63
CA VAL A 128 -3.81 -10.16 -1.86
C VAL A 128 -4.51 -8.81 -1.98
N ILE A 129 -5.82 -8.73 -1.74
CA ILE A 129 -6.58 -7.49 -1.89
C ILE A 129 -6.14 -6.45 -0.87
N PHE A 130 -6.00 -6.82 0.41
CA PHE A 130 -5.60 -5.87 1.44
C PHE A 130 -4.11 -5.49 1.35
N SER A 131 -3.23 -6.37 0.86
CA SER A 131 -1.85 -5.99 0.52
C SER A 131 -1.80 -5.00 -0.65
N ALA A 132 -2.68 -5.12 -1.65
CA ALA A 132 -2.76 -4.16 -2.76
C ALA A 132 -3.23 -2.75 -2.31
N LEU A 133 -3.82 -2.65 -1.11
CA LEU A 133 -4.28 -1.42 -0.47
C LEU A 133 -3.26 -0.88 0.57
N ASP A 134 -2.14 -1.58 0.79
CA ASP A 134 -1.13 -1.18 1.77
C ASP A 134 -0.06 -0.29 1.13
N LEU A 135 -0.03 0.99 1.54
CA LEU A 135 0.95 1.98 1.10
C LEU A 135 2.38 1.62 1.54
N HIS A 136 2.54 0.80 2.56
CA HIS A 136 3.85 0.37 3.05
C HIS A 136 4.36 -0.89 2.33
N GLN A 137 3.48 -1.61 1.63
CA GLN A 137 3.80 -2.81 0.86
C GLN A 137 3.42 -2.64 -0.61
N VAL A 138 3.99 -1.63 -1.26
CA VAL A 138 3.72 -1.35 -2.68
C VAL A 138 4.54 -2.27 -3.59
N GLU A 139 4.25 -3.57 -3.53
CA GLU A 139 4.78 -4.60 -4.42
C GLU A 139 3.68 -5.11 -5.35
N GLY A 140 3.99 -5.29 -6.64
CA GLY A 140 3.00 -5.76 -7.62
C GLY A 140 1.89 -4.75 -7.92
N ILE A 141 0.65 -5.26 -7.92
CA ILE A 141 -0.58 -4.54 -8.28
C ILE A 141 -1.05 -3.75 -7.06
N SER A 142 -1.28 -2.44 -7.24
CA SER A 142 -1.85 -1.61 -6.19
C SER A 142 -3.20 -1.06 -6.59
N LEU A 143 -4.10 -0.99 -5.61
CA LEU A 143 -5.42 -0.39 -5.70
C LEU A 143 -5.45 1.04 -5.13
N LEU A 144 -4.31 1.58 -4.72
CA LEU A 144 -4.17 2.98 -4.29
C LEU A 144 -4.00 3.94 -5.48
N PRO A 145 -4.17 5.26 -5.30
CA PRO A 145 -4.02 6.22 -6.40
C PRO A 145 -2.65 6.11 -7.09
N PRO A 146 -2.59 6.10 -8.43
CA PRO A 146 -1.33 5.88 -9.16
C PRO A 146 -0.21 6.88 -8.83
N SER A 147 -0.55 8.15 -8.58
CA SER A 147 0.42 9.19 -8.19
C SER A 147 1.07 8.90 -6.85
N ILE A 148 0.29 8.40 -5.88
CA ILE A 148 0.74 8.00 -4.55
C ILE A 148 1.67 6.78 -4.66
N VAL A 149 1.25 5.79 -5.43
CA VAL A 149 2.01 4.56 -5.70
C VAL A 149 3.35 4.88 -6.37
N ALA A 150 3.37 5.76 -7.37
CA ALA A 150 4.58 6.17 -8.05
C ALA A 150 5.60 6.82 -7.10
N PHE A 151 5.13 7.72 -6.23
CA PHE A 151 5.98 8.35 -5.22
C PHE A 151 6.52 7.33 -4.21
N ALA A 152 5.66 6.46 -3.66
CA ALA A 152 6.07 5.43 -2.71
C ALA A 152 7.10 4.46 -3.33
N LYS A 153 6.99 4.14 -4.62
CA LYS A 153 7.98 3.33 -5.35
C LYS A 153 9.31 4.06 -5.57
N ALA A 154 9.29 5.38 -5.73
CA ALA A 154 10.50 6.20 -5.90
C ALA A 154 11.32 6.37 -4.60
N LEU A 155 10.74 6.08 -3.43
CA LEU A 155 11.47 6.16 -2.16
C LEU A 155 12.56 5.09 -2.06
N PRO A 156 13.78 5.45 -1.61
CA PRO A 156 14.84 4.50 -1.33
C PRO A 156 14.38 3.36 -0.39
N PRO A 157 14.80 2.11 -0.62
CA PRO A 157 14.44 0.98 0.24
C PRO A 157 14.80 1.21 1.72
N SER A 158 15.93 1.87 1.99
CA SER A 158 16.39 2.20 3.34
C SER A 158 15.40 3.09 4.12
N LYS A 159 14.58 3.88 3.42
CA LYS A 159 13.58 4.78 3.99
C LYS A 159 12.25 4.07 4.29
N LYS A 160 12.00 2.90 3.69
CA LYS A 160 10.79 2.11 3.87
C LYS A 160 10.84 1.22 5.12
N SER A 161 12.05 0.84 5.55
CA SER A 161 12.28 0.03 6.74
C SER A 161 12.58 0.84 8.01
N GLU A 162 12.50 2.17 7.94
CA GLU A 162 12.77 3.00 9.12
C GLU A 162 11.67 2.85 10.18
N ASN A 163 12.09 2.91 11.45
CA ASN A 163 11.20 2.90 12.60
C ASN A 163 10.07 3.95 12.42
N ALA A 164 8.85 3.63 12.87
CA ALA A 164 7.71 4.56 12.88
C ALA A 164 8.01 5.90 13.58
N ARG A 165 8.99 5.93 14.50
CA ARG A 165 9.45 7.15 15.19
C ARG A 165 10.48 7.97 14.40
N SER A 166 10.96 7.48 13.25
CA SER A 166 11.97 8.16 12.45
C SER A 166 11.44 9.46 11.82
N PRO A 167 12.30 10.47 11.59
CA PRO A 167 11.92 11.67 10.85
C PRO A 167 11.35 11.36 9.46
N THR A 168 11.89 10.34 8.78
CA THR A 168 11.44 9.92 7.45
C THR A 168 10.04 9.32 7.48
N ALA A 169 9.74 8.46 8.46
CA ALA A 169 8.38 7.90 8.63
C ALA A 169 7.36 9.03 8.86
N ARG A 170 7.69 9.99 9.74
CA ARG A 170 6.83 11.16 10.01
C ARG A 170 6.65 12.05 8.78
N ALA A 171 7.71 12.27 8.00
CA ALA A 171 7.64 13.02 6.76
C ALA A 171 6.75 12.32 5.73
N PHE A 172 6.88 10.99 5.61
CA PHE A 172 6.06 10.18 4.72
C PHE A 172 4.58 10.18 5.13
N ASP A 173 4.28 10.03 6.41
CA ASP A 173 2.90 10.05 6.91
C ASP A 173 2.28 11.45 6.75
N THR A 174 3.07 12.52 6.90
CA THR A 174 2.61 13.90 6.64
C THR A 174 2.39 14.13 5.16
N TRP A 175 3.31 13.70 4.29
CA TRP A 175 3.13 13.74 2.85
C TRP A 175 1.87 12.99 2.41
N ARG A 176 1.61 11.80 2.95
CA ARG A 176 0.39 11.03 2.68
C ARG A 176 -0.84 11.87 3.02
N ARG A 177 -0.95 12.39 4.26
CA ARG A 177 -2.10 13.20 4.68
C ARG A 177 -2.34 14.41 3.77
N LEU A 178 -1.28 15.15 3.45
CA LEU A 178 -1.35 16.30 2.56
C LEU A 178 -1.76 15.88 1.14
N SER A 179 -1.23 14.79 0.62
CA SER A 179 -1.56 14.31 -0.73
C SER A 179 -3.01 13.86 -0.82
N VAL A 180 -3.54 13.17 0.19
CA VAL A 180 -4.97 12.81 0.22
C VAL A 180 -5.82 14.08 0.24
N PHE A 181 -5.49 15.06 1.09
CA PHE A 181 -6.20 16.34 1.12
C PHE A 181 -6.20 17.05 -0.25
N LEU A 182 -5.06 17.05 -0.94
CA LEU A 182 -4.91 17.67 -2.27
C LEU A 182 -5.60 16.90 -3.40
N LEU A 183 -5.77 15.58 -3.25
CA LEU A 183 -6.48 14.73 -4.21
C LEU A 183 -8.00 14.75 -4.01
N HIS A 184 -8.48 15.27 -2.88
CA HIS A 184 -9.89 15.29 -2.56
C HIS A 184 -10.62 16.41 -3.33
N GLU A 185 -11.60 16.04 -4.16
CA GLU A 185 -12.31 16.97 -5.05
C GLU A 185 -12.98 18.13 -4.29
N ASN A 186 -13.59 17.84 -3.14
CA ASN A 186 -14.16 18.85 -2.23
C ASN A 186 -13.57 18.76 -0.81
N SER A 187 -12.31 19.14 -0.65
CA SER A 187 -11.58 18.96 0.62
C SER A 187 -12.20 19.69 1.84
N GLN A 188 -13.12 20.63 1.61
CA GLN A 188 -13.87 21.32 2.67
C GLN A 188 -14.87 20.41 3.39
N GLU A 189 -15.31 19.32 2.76
CA GLU A 189 -16.17 18.31 3.39
C GLU A 189 -15.42 17.48 4.44
N ARG A 190 -14.08 17.46 4.37
CA ARG A 190 -13.20 16.73 5.28
C ARG A 190 -13.57 15.24 5.39
N THR A 191 -14.12 14.67 4.33
CA THR A 191 -14.49 13.26 4.21
C THR A 191 -13.34 12.43 3.62
N PRO A 192 -13.39 11.08 3.69
CA PRO A 192 -12.41 10.24 3.02
C PRO A 192 -12.46 10.38 1.50
N LEU A 193 -11.29 10.20 0.84
CA LEU A 193 -11.20 10.19 -0.62
C LEU A 193 -12.04 9.05 -1.19
N ALA A 194 -12.87 9.33 -2.21
CA ALA A 194 -13.54 8.29 -2.97
C ALA A 194 -12.58 7.62 -3.97
N PRO A 195 -12.70 6.30 -4.24
CA PRO A 195 -11.97 5.68 -5.33
C PRO A 195 -12.31 6.34 -6.67
N PRO A 196 -11.32 6.74 -7.49
CA PRO A 196 -11.58 7.36 -8.78
C PRO A 196 -12.20 6.35 -9.74
N SER A 197 -13.03 6.79 -10.69
CA SER A 197 -13.67 5.91 -11.68
C SER A 197 -12.69 5.06 -12.49
N SER A 198 -11.46 5.56 -12.69
CA SER A 198 -10.38 4.87 -13.38
C SER A 198 -9.85 3.63 -12.64
N ILE A 199 -10.15 3.47 -11.34
CA ILE A 199 -9.65 2.36 -10.51
C ILE A 199 -10.13 0.98 -11.01
N VAL A 200 -11.22 0.96 -11.79
CA VAL A 200 -11.78 -0.25 -12.41
C VAL A 200 -10.74 -1.02 -13.24
N VAL A 201 -9.75 -0.32 -13.83
CA VAL A 201 -8.69 -0.97 -14.61
C VAL A 201 -7.79 -1.81 -13.71
N GLN A 202 -7.37 -1.28 -12.56
CA GLN A 202 -6.55 -1.97 -11.57
C GLN A 202 -7.32 -3.12 -10.91
N ILE A 203 -8.61 -2.92 -10.62
CA ILE A 203 -9.50 -3.96 -10.10
C ILE A 203 -9.53 -5.16 -11.06
N LYS A 204 -9.77 -4.91 -12.35
CA LYS A 204 -9.80 -5.98 -13.37
C LYS A 204 -8.45 -6.65 -13.56
N TYR A 205 -7.35 -5.89 -13.43
CA TYR A 205 -6.01 -6.45 -13.51
C TYR A 205 -5.72 -7.39 -12.33
N LEU A 206 -6.10 -7.00 -11.10
CA LEU A 206 -5.97 -7.83 -9.90
C LEU A 206 -6.84 -9.09 -9.99
N GLN A 207 -8.09 -8.93 -10.40
CA GLN A 207 -9.01 -10.04 -10.65
C GLN A 207 -8.41 -11.05 -11.63
N HIS A 208 -7.95 -10.58 -12.79
CA HIS A 208 -7.36 -11.47 -13.78
C HIS A 208 -6.12 -12.21 -13.26
N ALA A 209 -5.31 -11.57 -12.42
CA ALA A 209 -4.17 -12.20 -11.77
C ALA A 209 -4.61 -13.28 -10.77
N LEU A 210 -5.64 -13.02 -9.96
CA LEU A 210 -6.24 -13.99 -9.04
C LEU A 210 -6.88 -15.18 -9.76
N ASP A 211 -7.59 -14.94 -10.87
CA ASP A 211 -8.30 -15.96 -11.63
C ASP A 211 -7.38 -17.00 -12.28
N LYS A 212 -6.08 -16.70 -12.45
CA LYS A 212 -5.08 -17.70 -12.88
C LYS A 212 -4.99 -18.88 -11.92
N PHE A 213 -5.15 -18.64 -10.63
CA PHE A 213 -5.20 -19.68 -9.60
C PHE A 213 -6.65 -20.09 -9.31
N LEU A 214 -7.54 -19.11 -9.13
CA LEU A 214 -8.91 -19.37 -8.68
C LEU A 214 -9.79 -20.06 -9.73
N GLY A 215 -9.50 -19.86 -11.01
CA GLY A 215 -10.24 -20.45 -12.12
C GLY A 215 -10.25 -21.98 -12.15
N HIS A 216 -9.34 -22.62 -11.40
CA HIS A 216 -9.30 -24.07 -11.20
C HIS A 216 -10.37 -24.60 -10.24
N PHE A 217 -10.97 -23.74 -9.43
CA PHE A 217 -11.99 -24.09 -8.44
C PHE A 217 -13.39 -23.58 -8.83
N VAL A 218 -13.53 -22.91 -9.97
CA VAL A 218 -14.82 -22.45 -10.49
C VAL A 218 -15.46 -23.57 -11.31
N HIS A 219 -16.79 -23.71 -11.21
CA HIS A 219 -17.53 -24.65 -12.04
C HIS A 219 -17.28 -24.37 -13.54
N GLU A 220 -17.26 -25.43 -14.36
CA GLU A 220 -16.88 -25.31 -15.78
C GLU A 220 -17.91 -24.59 -16.63
N ASP A 221 -19.16 -24.52 -16.18
CA ASP A 221 -20.22 -23.89 -16.94
C ASP A 221 -19.96 -22.38 -17.11
N ARG A 222 -20.28 -21.88 -18.31
CA ARG A 222 -20.00 -20.48 -18.68
C ARG A 222 -20.68 -19.47 -17.77
N ARG A 223 -21.85 -19.84 -17.22
CA ARG A 223 -22.61 -18.97 -16.33
C ARG A 223 -21.89 -18.80 -15.00
N ALA A 224 -21.48 -19.89 -14.35
CA ALA A 224 -20.70 -19.83 -13.11
C ALA A 224 -19.40 -19.03 -13.25
N ARG A 225 -18.70 -19.17 -14.39
CA ARG A 225 -17.50 -18.35 -14.66
C ARG A 225 -17.81 -16.86 -14.81
N THR A 226 -18.94 -16.53 -15.45
CA THR A 226 -19.36 -15.13 -15.62
C THR A 226 -19.80 -14.54 -14.28
N ASP A 227 -20.62 -15.28 -13.53
CA ASP A 227 -21.13 -14.88 -12.22
C ASP A 227 -19.99 -14.71 -11.22
N GLN A 228 -19.02 -15.64 -11.19
CA GLN A 228 -17.82 -15.53 -10.36
C GLN A 228 -16.98 -14.31 -10.69
N ALA A 229 -16.78 -14.03 -11.98
CA ALA A 229 -16.01 -12.88 -12.42
C ALA A 229 -16.69 -11.55 -12.03
N GLN A 230 -18.00 -11.43 -12.24
CA GLN A 230 -18.75 -10.23 -11.86
C GLN A 230 -18.78 -10.02 -10.34
N ASN A 231 -19.00 -11.10 -9.59
CA ASN A 231 -19.00 -11.05 -8.13
C ASN A 231 -17.62 -10.68 -7.58
N MET A 232 -16.54 -11.27 -8.13
CA MET A 232 -15.17 -10.92 -7.75
C MET A 232 -14.86 -9.44 -7.98
N GLU A 233 -15.28 -8.87 -9.12
CA GLU A 233 -15.10 -7.44 -9.39
C GLU A 233 -15.79 -6.60 -8.30
N SER A 234 -17.01 -6.97 -7.90
CA SER A 234 -17.75 -6.31 -6.83
C SER A 234 -17.05 -6.42 -5.48
N VAL A 235 -16.57 -7.61 -5.11
CA VAL A 235 -15.83 -7.85 -3.85
C VAL A 235 -14.58 -6.97 -3.78
N ILE A 236 -13.77 -6.94 -4.84
CA ILE A 236 -12.55 -6.13 -4.88
C ILE A 236 -12.90 -4.64 -4.82
N ARG A 237 -13.98 -4.21 -5.47
CA ARG A 237 -14.47 -2.82 -5.43
C ARG A 237 -14.86 -2.38 -4.02
N GLU A 238 -15.64 -3.19 -3.30
CA GLU A 238 -16.03 -2.89 -1.92
C GLU A 238 -14.80 -2.86 -0.98
N CYS A 239 -13.86 -3.80 -1.14
CA CYS A 239 -12.60 -3.76 -0.39
C CYS A 239 -11.78 -2.51 -0.72
N THR A 240 -11.79 -2.07 -1.99
CA THR A 240 -11.11 -0.85 -2.42
C THR A 240 -11.71 0.38 -1.73
N ALA A 241 -13.04 0.46 -1.61
CA ALA A 241 -13.69 1.56 -0.90
C ALA A 241 -13.20 1.67 0.56
N LEU A 242 -13.13 0.55 1.29
CA LEU A 242 -12.54 0.54 2.62
C LEU A 242 -11.06 0.93 2.62
N GLY A 243 -10.28 0.46 1.65
CA GLY A 243 -8.86 0.82 1.56
C GLY A 243 -8.66 2.32 1.36
N TYR A 244 -9.52 2.99 0.61
CA TYR A 244 -9.51 4.46 0.48
C TYR A 244 -9.91 5.17 1.77
N LEU A 245 -10.87 4.60 2.52
CA LEU A 245 -11.25 5.07 3.85
C LEU A 245 -10.05 5.02 4.81
N VAL A 246 -9.37 3.87 4.90
CA VAL A 246 -8.17 3.69 5.74
C VAL A 246 -7.00 4.55 5.26
N PHE A 247 -6.77 4.62 3.95
CA PHE A 247 -5.71 5.42 3.34
C PHE A 247 -5.92 6.92 3.55
N SER A 248 -7.17 7.39 3.61
CA SER A 248 -7.49 8.80 3.84
C SER A 248 -7.45 9.19 5.31
N HIS A 249 -7.49 8.21 6.20
CA HIS A 249 -7.57 8.44 7.63
C HIS A 249 -6.32 9.21 8.16
N PRO A 250 -6.45 10.15 9.11
CA PRO A 250 -5.32 10.93 9.65
C PRO A 250 -4.29 10.07 10.39
N CYS A 251 -4.75 9.04 11.11
CA CYS A 251 -3.87 8.05 11.75
C CYS A 251 -3.15 7.16 10.73
N LYS A 252 -2.06 6.54 11.17
CA LYS A 252 -1.38 5.47 10.43
C LYS A 252 -1.90 4.11 10.84
N TRP A 253 -2.10 3.23 9.88
CA TRP A 253 -2.68 1.90 10.07
C TRP A 253 -1.78 0.80 9.52
N ARG A 254 -1.97 -0.42 10.03
CA ARG A 254 -1.33 -1.64 9.53
C ARG A 254 -2.32 -2.80 9.56
N TYR A 255 -2.34 -3.58 8.47
CA TYR A 255 -3.11 -4.81 8.39
C TYR A 255 -2.39 -5.95 9.12
N LEU A 256 -3.16 -6.77 9.82
CA LEU A 256 -2.66 -7.91 10.59
C LEU A 256 -3.05 -9.22 9.90
N PHE A 257 -2.09 -9.82 9.20
CA PHE A 257 -2.31 -11.05 8.43
C PHE A 257 -1.96 -12.35 9.17
N GLU A 258 -1.36 -12.21 10.35
CA GLU A 258 -0.95 -13.32 11.21
C GLU A 258 -1.40 -13.06 12.65
N VAL A 259 -1.57 -14.14 13.42
CA VAL A 259 -1.85 -14.07 14.85
C VAL A 259 -0.58 -14.34 15.63
N GLU A 260 -0.19 -13.40 16.50
CA GLU A 260 0.93 -13.58 17.42
C GLU A 260 0.55 -14.58 18.52
N SER A 261 0.75 -15.88 18.28
CA SER A 261 0.67 -16.91 19.32
C SER A 261 1.67 -18.03 19.06
N LYS A 262 2.38 -18.45 20.12
CA LYS A 262 3.37 -19.54 20.10
C LYS A 262 2.75 -20.93 19.92
N SER A 263 1.42 -21.03 19.93
CA SER A 263 0.64 -22.27 19.84
C SER A 263 -0.38 -22.27 18.68
N SER A 264 -0.23 -21.37 17.71
CA SER A 264 -1.16 -21.20 16.57
C SER A 264 -1.05 -22.27 15.47
N SER A 265 -0.49 -23.46 15.74
CA SER A 265 -0.40 -24.51 14.72
C SER A 265 -1.81 -24.93 14.29
N GLY A 266 -2.22 -24.52 13.09
CA GLY A 266 -3.54 -24.79 12.54
C GLY A 266 -4.49 -23.59 12.46
N VAL A 267 -4.16 -22.43 13.05
CA VAL A 267 -5.01 -21.24 12.96
C VAL A 267 -4.67 -20.44 11.71
N MET A 268 -5.66 -20.26 10.83
CA MET A 268 -5.51 -19.52 9.57
C MET A 268 -6.30 -18.22 9.60
N VAL A 269 -5.62 -17.09 9.35
CA VAL A 269 -6.27 -15.80 9.16
C VAL A 269 -6.93 -15.75 7.78
N VAL A 270 -8.24 -15.54 7.75
CA VAL A 270 -9.07 -15.46 6.53
C VAL A 270 -9.58 -14.04 6.25
N MET A 271 -9.46 -13.13 7.22
CA MET A 271 -9.65 -11.68 7.06
C MET A 271 -8.61 -10.99 7.96
N PRO A 272 -7.79 -10.06 7.45
CA PRO A 272 -6.81 -9.39 8.28
C PRO A 272 -7.48 -8.59 9.40
N GLY A 273 -6.74 -8.40 10.48
CA GLY A 273 -7.07 -7.36 11.46
C GLY A 273 -6.59 -5.99 10.99
N LEU A 274 -6.88 -4.97 11.79
CA LEU A 274 -6.40 -3.62 11.57
C LEU A 274 -5.96 -3.01 12.89
N GLU A 275 -4.75 -2.47 12.91
CA GLU A 275 -4.23 -1.75 14.06
C GLU A 275 -3.73 -0.36 13.70
N ARG A 276 -3.78 0.52 14.68
CA ARG A 276 -3.37 1.91 14.59
C ARG A 276 -1.99 2.08 15.19
N LEU A 277 -1.08 2.66 14.41
CA LEU A 277 0.33 2.87 14.76
C LEU A 277 0.62 4.28 15.27
N ILE A 278 -0.11 5.28 14.76
CA ILE A 278 0.11 6.70 15.03
C ILE A 278 -1.24 7.38 15.31
N SER A 279 -1.27 8.28 16.27
CA SER A 279 -2.43 9.11 16.61
C SER A 279 -2.76 10.14 15.52
N ARG A 280 -3.91 10.81 15.62
CA ARG A 280 -4.30 11.88 14.68
C ARG A 280 -3.30 13.05 14.67
N LYS A 281 -2.57 13.26 15.77
CA LYS A 281 -1.56 14.32 15.92
C LYS A 281 -0.19 13.94 15.36
N GLY A 282 -0.06 12.75 14.78
CA GLY A 282 1.22 12.25 14.28
C GLY A 282 2.13 11.69 15.38
N GLU A 283 1.58 11.40 16.57
CA GLU A 283 2.34 10.82 17.68
C GLU A 283 2.25 9.28 17.63
N PRO A 284 3.40 8.57 17.60
CA PRO A 284 3.41 7.11 17.58
C PRO A 284 2.93 6.55 18.92
N PHE A 285 2.10 5.49 18.88
CA PHE A 285 1.72 4.77 20.10
C PHE A 285 2.89 3.92 20.61
N ASP A 286 3.01 3.79 21.94
CA ASP A 286 4.00 2.90 22.55
C ASP A 286 3.74 1.43 22.24
N THR A 287 2.45 1.07 22.12
CA THR A 287 1.99 -0.23 21.64
C THR A 287 0.92 0.03 20.57
N PRO A 288 1.03 -0.58 19.38
CA PRO A 288 -0.02 -0.52 18.37
C PRO A 288 -1.40 -0.85 18.95
N GLN A 289 -2.41 -0.07 18.58
CA GLN A 289 -3.77 -0.25 19.06
C GLN A 289 -4.58 -1.08 18.07
N VAL A 290 -4.92 -2.30 18.44
CA VAL A 290 -5.80 -3.15 17.62
C VAL A 290 -7.21 -2.57 17.61
N VAL A 291 -7.69 -2.18 16.43
CA VAL A 291 -9.04 -1.63 16.24
C VAL A 291 -9.98 -2.71 15.74
N ALA A 292 -9.53 -3.52 14.78
CA ALA A 292 -10.23 -4.71 14.32
C ALA A 292 -9.36 -5.95 14.51
N LYS A 293 -9.90 -7.00 15.15
CA LYS A 293 -9.19 -8.27 15.30
C LYS A 293 -9.24 -9.07 14.00
N PRO A 294 -8.19 -9.84 13.66
CA PRO A 294 -8.25 -10.77 12.54
C PRO A 294 -9.36 -11.80 12.72
N ILE A 295 -10.00 -12.21 11.61
CA ILE A 295 -10.92 -13.36 11.61
C ILE A 295 -10.11 -14.61 11.26
N THR A 296 -10.23 -15.62 12.11
CA THR A 296 -9.47 -16.87 11.99
C THR A 296 -10.38 -18.09 11.87
N VAL A 297 -9.86 -19.15 11.26
CA VAL A 297 -10.47 -20.48 11.21
C VAL A 297 -9.41 -21.53 11.56
N ASN A 298 -9.87 -22.70 12.01
CA ASN A 298 -9.04 -23.87 12.33
C ASN A 298 -9.17 -24.93 11.23
#